data_AF-A0A8J4Y2T1-F1
#
_entry.id   AF-A0A8J4Y2T1-F1
#
_cell.length_a   1.000
_cell.length_b   1.000
_cell.length_c   1.000
_cell.angle_alpha   90.00
_cell.angle_beta   90.00
_cell.angle_gamma   90.00
#
_symmetry.space_group_name_H-M   'P 1'
#
loop_
_entity.id
_entity.type
_entity.pdbx_description
1 polymer ?
#
loop_
_entity_poly.entity_id
_entity_poly.type
_entity_poly.pdbx_seq_one_letter_code
_entity_poly.pdbx_strand_id
1 'polypeptide(L)'
;MSSYTHSKSSIQALRDTQPQDNIHLLTSTLLLAQRLAARGCNITLNWVPSHVGLSGNEAADRAAKSAAALPSPTTAVLPSLSQTLLKIKSASHALSRQQHEATVALSSPSASWYAAATAYHPLPQDPSIPPHVRDRLHRLRLGFPCFEEIRQGDVDITCDHCQVTSPFALQHYLLKCEATSHLRERLPPHPQPGHPGAAAAAAAVIRSVPLATLTSTVREYPPQGSSNTLPFLW
;
A
#
# COMPACT_ATOMS: atom_id res chain seq x y z
N MET A 1 9.50 -44.06 12.74
CA MET A 1 9.15 -43.05 13.76
C MET A 1 8.15 -42.08 13.16
N SER A 2 7.02 -41.85 13.82
CA SER A 2 5.97 -40.95 13.34
C SER A 2 5.93 -39.69 14.19
N SER A 3 5.96 -38.54 13.55
CA SER A 3 5.90 -37.22 14.17
C SER A 3 4.68 -36.47 13.66
N TYR A 4 4.03 -35.70 14.52
CA TYR A 4 2.80 -34.95 14.20
C TYR A 4 3.08 -33.45 14.24
N THR A 5 2.50 -32.69 13.31
CA THR A 5 2.61 -31.22 13.26
C THR A 5 1.29 -30.61 12.83
N HIS A 6 0.95 -29.45 13.38
CA HIS A 6 -0.23 -28.69 12.94
C HIS A 6 0.07 -27.67 11.86
N SER A 7 1.35 -27.45 11.55
CA SER A 7 1.78 -26.52 10.51
C SER A 7 1.66 -27.15 9.12
N LYS A 8 0.50 -26.98 8.49
CA LYS A 8 0.25 -27.41 7.11
C LYS A 8 1.25 -26.76 6.14
N SER A 9 1.57 -25.49 6.36
CA SER A 9 2.53 -24.74 5.55
C SER A 9 3.95 -25.31 5.65
N SER A 10 4.38 -25.79 6.82
CA SER A 10 5.69 -26.44 6.96
C SER A 10 5.77 -27.75 6.18
N ILE A 11 4.71 -28.57 6.18
CA ILE A 11 4.67 -29.81 5.38
C ILE A 11 4.69 -29.47 3.89
N GLN A 12 3.92 -28.47 3.47
CA GLN A 12 3.90 -28.02 2.07
C GLN A 12 5.27 -27.51 1.64
N ALA A 13 5.94 -26.70 2.46
CA ALA A 13 7.29 -26.19 2.18
C ALA A 13 8.34 -27.29 2.10
N LEU A 14 8.26 -28.34 2.93
CA LEU A 14 9.15 -29.50 2.85
C LEU A 14 8.89 -30.39 1.62
N ARG A 15 7.69 -30.32 1.04
CA ARG A 15 7.33 -31.04 -0.19
C ARG A 15 7.63 -30.24 -1.46
N ASP A 16 7.87 -28.95 -1.32
CA ASP A 16 8.20 -28.07 -2.44
C ASP A 16 9.58 -28.44 -3.00
N THR A 17 9.63 -28.76 -4.29
CA THR A 17 10.85 -29.10 -5.01
C THR A 17 11.61 -27.88 -5.50
N GLN A 18 11.00 -26.69 -5.46
CA GLN A 18 11.57 -25.43 -5.93
C GLN A 18 11.35 -24.27 -4.94
N PRO A 19 11.81 -24.40 -3.69
CA PRO A 19 11.59 -23.37 -2.68
C PRO A 19 12.29 -22.05 -3.06
N GLN A 20 11.54 -20.96 -3.04
CA GLN A 20 12.06 -19.60 -3.30
C GLN A 20 12.45 -18.84 -2.02
N ASP A 21 12.12 -19.39 -0.85
CA ASP A 21 12.40 -18.78 0.44
C ASP A 21 12.70 -19.86 1.49
N ASN A 22 13.34 -19.48 2.60
CA ASN A 22 13.77 -20.39 3.68
C ASN A 22 14.62 -21.58 3.19
N ILE A 23 15.31 -21.45 2.05
CA ILE A 23 16.02 -22.53 1.35
C ILE A 23 16.97 -23.25 2.31
N HIS A 24 17.77 -22.51 3.08
CA HIS A 24 18.73 -23.09 4.03
C HIS A 24 18.03 -23.92 5.13
N LEU A 25 16.91 -23.44 5.67
CA LEU A 25 16.16 -24.15 6.71
C LEU A 25 15.55 -25.44 6.16
N LEU A 26 14.94 -25.38 4.97
CA LEU A 26 14.32 -26.52 4.32
C LEU A 26 15.36 -27.59 3.96
N THR A 27 16.44 -27.19 3.29
CA THR A 27 17.54 -28.10 2.91
C THR A 27 18.23 -28.72 4.13
N SER A 28 18.49 -27.94 5.17
CA SER A 28 19.05 -28.47 6.44
C SER A 28 18.12 -29.48 7.10
N THR A 29 16.81 -29.21 7.11
CA THR A 29 15.81 -30.11 7.70
C THR A 29 15.72 -31.43 6.91
N LEU A 30 15.69 -31.35 5.59
CA LEU A 30 15.67 -32.54 4.72
C LEU A 30 16.96 -33.36 4.85
N LEU A 31 18.12 -32.71 4.92
CA LEU A 31 19.40 -33.38 5.14
C LEU A 31 19.45 -34.12 6.48
N LEU A 32 18.93 -33.51 7.55
CA LEU A 32 18.82 -34.17 8.86
C LEU A 32 17.89 -35.39 8.80
N ALA A 33 16.74 -35.26 8.12
CA ALA A 33 15.82 -36.38 7.92
C ALA A 33 16.47 -37.54 7.15
N GLN A 34 17.22 -37.24 6.08
CA GLN A 34 17.98 -38.23 5.32
C GLN A 34 19.07 -38.91 6.15
N ARG A 35 19.81 -38.16 6.96
CA ARG A 35 20.83 -38.71 7.88
C ARG A 35 20.22 -39.64 8.92
N LEU A 36 19.03 -39.32 9.43
CA LEU A 36 18.31 -40.18 10.36
C LEU A 36 17.82 -41.46 9.65
N ALA A 37 17.29 -41.34 8.43
CA ALA A 37 16.89 -42.49 7.63
C ALA A 37 18.06 -43.44 7.34
N ALA A 38 19.24 -42.90 7.01
CA ALA A 38 20.46 -43.69 6.81
C ALA A 38 20.92 -44.46 8.06
N ARG A 39 20.48 -44.05 9.26
CA ARG A 39 20.72 -44.73 10.53
C ARG A 39 19.60 -45.71 10.92
N GLY A 40 18.67 -46.00 10.00
CA GLY A 40 17.52 -46.87 10.24
C GLY A 40 16.31 -46.16 10.87
N CYS A 41 16.39 -44.85 11.11
CA CYS A 41 15.31 -44.05 11.69
C CYS A 41 14.50 -43.37 10.59
N ASN A 42 13.55 -44.08 9.98
CA ASN A 42 12.67 -43.47 8.99
C ASN A 42 11.62 -42.55 9.67
N ILE A 43 11.50 -41.31 9.20
CA ILE A 43 10.61 -40.28 9.79
C ILE A 43 9.39 -40.09 8.89
N THR A 44 8.20 -40.15 9.49
CA THR A 44 6.93 -39.80 8.84
C THR A 44 6.35 -38.56 9.51
N LEU A 45 6.02 -37.53 8.72
CA LEU A 45 5.37 -36.30 9.20
C LEU A 45 3.87 -36.34 8.87
N ASN A 46 3.05 -36.34 9.91
CA ASN A 46 1.60 -36.35 9.81
C ASN A 46 1.03 -34.97 10.19
N TRP A 47 0.18 -34.42 9.34
CA TRP A 47 -0.55 -33.20 9.67
C TRP A 47 -1.73 -33.50 10.60
N VAL A 48 -1.93 -32.68 11.62
CA VAL A 48 -3.12 -32.70 12.49
C VAL A 48 -3.70 -31.28 12.63
N PRO A 49 -5.03 -31.10 12.72
CA PRO A 49 -5.60 -29.78 12.93
C PRO A 49 -5.23 -29.22 14.31
N SER A 50 -4.96 -27.91 14.38
CA SER A 50 -4.73 -27.22 15.66
C SER A 50 -6.05 -26.85 16.35
N HIS A 51 -5.99 -26.65 17.68
CA HIS A 51 -7.11 -26.17 18.52
C HIS A 51 -8.37 -27.04 18.54
N VAL A 52 -8.26 -28.34 18.26
CA VAL A 52 -9.38 -29.28 18.31
C VAL A 52 -9.43 -30.13 19.60
N GLY A 53 -8.70 -29.74 20.65
CA GLY A 53 -8.67 -30.48 21.93
C GLY A 53 -7.70 -31.67 21.98
N LEU A 54 -6.79 -31.83 21.01
CA LEU A 54 -5.79 -32.89 21.01
C LEU A 54 -4.69 -32.57 22.04
N SER A 55 -4.73 -33.27 23.18
CA SER A 55 -3.85 -33.04 24.34
C SER A 55 -2.36 -32.99 23.98
N GLY A 56 -1.90 -33.88 23.09
CA GLY A 56 -0.50 -33.90 22.64
C GLY A 56 -0.10 -32.66 21.83
N ASN A 57 -0.97 -32.18 20.94
CA ASN A 57 -0.71 -30.97 20.14
C ASN A 57 -0.70 -29.72 21.02
N GLU A 58 -1.65 -29.63 21.95
CA GLU A 58 -1.70 -28.52 22.90
C GLU A 58 -0.51 -28.51 23.86
N ALA A 59 -0.06 -29.69 24.30
CA ALA A 59 1.15 -29.81 25.11
C ALA A 59 2.39 -29.34 24.33
N ALA A 60 2.52 -29.73 23.06
CA ALA A 60 3.59 -29.27 22.18
C ALA A 60 3.54 -27.75 21.97
N ASP A 61 2.36 -27.17 21.72
CA ASP A 61 2.20 -25.71 21.57
C ASP A 61 2.51 -24.95 22.85
N ARG A 62 2.08 -25.45 24.02
CA ARG A 62 2.44 -24.87 25.32
C ARG A 62 3.96 -24.90 25.52
N ALA A 63 4.60 -26.05 25.27
CA ALA A 63 6.05 -26.18 25.38
C ALA A 63 6.79 -25.23 24.43
N ALA A 64 6.35 -25.12 23.17
CA ALA A 64 6.93 -24.21 22.20
C ALA A 64 6.79 -22.73 22.62
N LYS A 65 5.61 -22.32 23.14
CA LYS A 65 5.39 -20.96 23.66
C LYS A 65 6.26 -20.67 24.89
N SER A 66 6.36 -21.62 25.83
CA SER A 66 7.23 -21.49 27.00
C SER A 66 8.70 -21.36 26.59
N ALA A 67 9.15 -22.14 25.62
CA ALA A 67 10.51 -22.05 25.09
C ALA A 67 10.77 -20.73 24.36
N ALA A 68 9.80 -20.23 23.58
CA ALA A 68 9.91 -18.96 22.88
C ALA A 68 10.01 -17.74 23.82
N ALA A 69 9.54 -17.88 25.07
CA ALA A 69 9.66 -16.86 26.10
C ALA A 69 11.01 -16.87 26.84
N LEU A 70 11.89 -17.86 26.59
CA LEU A 70 13.20 -17.91 27.22
C LEU A 70 14.13 -16.81 26.66
N PRO A 71 15.04 -16.24 27.48
CA PRO A 71 15.84 -15.08 27.09
C PRO A 71 16.85 -15.33 25.96
N SER A 72 17.23 -16.60 25.77
CA SER A 72 18.33 -16.97 24.88
C SER A 72 17.87 -18.09 23.93
N PRO A 73 17.75 -17.83 22.62
CA PRO A 73 17.50 -18.90 21.66
C PRO A 73 18.72 -19.82 21.59
N THR A 74 18.49 -21.13 21.69
CA THR A 74 19.55 -22.15 21.57
C THR A 74 20.13 -22.20 20.15
N THR A 75 19.40 -21.70 19.15
CA THR A 75 19.83 -21.66 17.75
C THR A 75 19.29 -20.40 17.08
N ALA A 76 20.19 -19.62 16.49
CA ALA A 76 19.80 -18.47 15.68
C ALA A 76 19.32 -18.94 14.31
N VAL A 77 18.03 -18.79 14.03
CA VAL A 77 17.48 -18.97 12.68
C VAL A 77 17.50 -17.61 11.99
N LEU A 78 18.22 -17.53 10.87
CA LEU A 78 18.24 -16.31 10.07
C LEU A 78 16.84 -16.03 9.51
N PRO A 79 16.42 -14.75 9.43
CA PRO A 79 15.16 -14.40 8.81
C PRO A 79 15.16 -14.82 7.33
N SER A 80 13.98 -15.16 6.84
CA SER A 80 13.78 -15.49 5.44
C SER A 80 14.08 -14.28 4.53
N LEU A 81 14.28 -14.52 3.24
CA LEU A 81 14.45 -13.44 2.27
C LEU A 81 13.22 -12.53 2.27
N SER A 82 12.01 -13.10 2.25
CA SER A 82 10.76 -12.33 2.30
C SER A 82 10.65 -11.51 3.57
N GLN A 83 10.99 -12.07 4.74
CA GLN A 83 10.98 -11.34 6.00
C GLN A 83 11.98 -10.16 5.99
N THR A 84 13.16 -10.39 5.43
CA THR A 84 14.19 -9.36 5.29
C THR A 84 13.73 -8.24 4.35
N LEU A 85 13.17 -8.59 3.19
CA LEU A 85 12.64 -7.63 2.22
C LEU A 85 11.47 -6.82 2.81
N LEU A 86 10.59 -7.43 3.60
CA LEU A 86 9.51 -6.73 4.29
C LEU A 86 10.05 -5.71 5.28
N LYS A 87 11.09 -6.05 6.06
CA LYS A 87 11.76 -5.11 6.97
C LYS A 87 12.40 -3.96 6.21
N ILE A 88 13.15 -4.24 5.15
CA ILE A 88 13.76 -3.22 4.29
C ILE A 88 12.68 -2.28 3.74
N LYS A 89 11.62 -2.83 3.15
CA LYS A 89 10.51 -2.05 2.61
C LYS A 89 9.87 -1.17 3.68
N SER A 90 9.63 -1.70 4.88
CA SER A 90 9.06 -0.93 5.99
C SER A 90 9.97 0.21 6.44
N ALA A 91 11.28 -0.04 6.53
CA ALA A 91 12.27 0.96 6.90
C ALA A 91 12.42 2.04 5.82
N SER A 92 12.44 1.65 4.55
CA SER A 92 12.44 2.59 3.42
C SER A 92 11.20 3.47 3.43
N HIS A 93 10.01 2.91 3.64
CA HIS A 93 8.78 3.71 3.76
C HIS A 93 8.82 4.68 4.95
N ALA A 94 9.36 4.25 6.10
CA ALA A 94 9.51 5.11 7.26
C ALA A 94 10.46 6.28 6.99
N LEU A 95 11.61 6.01 6.37
CA LEU A 95 12.58 7.03 6.00
C LEU A 95 12.01 8.02 4.97
N SER A 96 11.35 7.53 3.92
CA SER A 96 10.69 8.39 2.93
C SER A 96 9.61 9.27 3.56
N ARG A 97 8.87 8.75 4.55
CA ARG A 97 7.89 9.54 5.31
C ARG A 97 8.58 10.65 6.10
N GLN A 98 9.66 10.34 6.83
CA GLN A 98 10.41 11.32 7.61
C GLN A 98 10.98 12.44 6.73
N GLN A 99 11.55 12.10 5.57
CA GLN A 99 12.04 13.09 4.59
C GLN A 99 10.92 13.97 4.05
N HIS A 100 9.74 13.37 3.79
CA HIS A 100 8.57 14.12 3.35
C HIS A 100 8.05 15.05 4.44
N GLU A 101 7.96 14.61 5.70
CA GLU A 101 7.57 15.43 6.85
C GLU A 101 8.51 16.64 7.04
N ALA A 102 9.82 16.45 6.87
CA ALA A 102 10.77 17.57 6.85
C ALA A 102 10.49 18.55 5.71
N THR A 103 10.09 18.06 4.53
CA THR A 103 9.71 18.90 3.38
C THR A 103 8.42 19.67 3.62
N VAL A 104 7.46 19.06 4.33
CA VAL A 104 6.23 19.72 4.80
C VAL A 104 6.55 20.82 5.81
N ALA A 105 7.48 20.57 6.74
CA ALA A 105 7.93 21.57 7.71
C ALA A 105 8.59 22.79 7.05
N LEU A 106 9.22 22.60 5.88
CA LEU A 106 9.75 23.68 5.03
C LEU A 106 8.67 24.38 4.18
N SER A 107 7.37 24.12 4.44
CA SER A 107 6.22 24.75 3.78
C SER A 107 6.16 24.53 2.26
N SER A 108 6.66 23.40 1.76
CA SER A 108 6.47 23.02 0.36
C SER A 108 4.97 22.82 0.05
N PRO A 109 4.39 23.50 -0.96
CA PRO A 109 2.97 23.40 -1.28
C PRO A 109 2.53 21.98 -1.66
N SER A 110 3.29 21.29 -2.51
CA SER A 110 2.97 19.95 -3.00
C SER A 110 3.12 18.88 -1.90
N ALA A 111 4.14 18.99 -1.06
CA ALA A 111 4.31 18.09 0.07
C ALA A 111 3.18 18.27 1.10
N SER A 112 2.83 19.53 1.41
CA SER A 112 1.74 19.85 2.33
C SER A 112 0.40 19.34 1.81
N TRP A 113 0.15 19.46 0.50
CA TRP A 113 -1.02 18.88 -0.15
C TRP A 113 -1.07 17.37 0.04
N TYR A 114 -0.01 16.65 -0.32
CA TYR A 114 0.00 15.18 -0.26
C TYR A 114 -0.26 14.68 1.17
N ALA A 115 0.38 15.30 2.17
CA ALA A 115 0.14 14.99 3.57
C ALA A 115 -1.33 15.23 3.96
N ALA A 116 -1.91 16.38 3.60
CA ALA A 116 -3.28 16.72 3.93
C ALA A 116 -4.32 15.82 3.24
N ALA A 117 -4.12 15.53 1.95
CA ALA A 117 -5.06 14.80 1.10
C ALA A 117 -5.04 13.30 1.36
N THR A 118 -3.89 12.73 1.73
CA THR A 118 -3.74 11.28 1.87
C THR A 118 -3.58 10.79 3.30
N ALA A 119 -3.14 11.66 4.22
CA ALA A 119 -2.68 11.26 5.55
C ALA A 119 -1.71 10.04 5.52
N TYR A 120 -0.92 9.93 4.46
CA TYR A 120 -0.02 8.81 4.16
C TYR A 120 -0.71 7.43 4.05
N HIS A 121 -2.03 7.38 3.87
CA HIS A 121 -2.72 6.13 3.55
C HIS A 121 -2.44 5.75 2.10
N PRO A 122 -1.98 4.52 1.80
CA PRO A 122 -1.74 4.09 0.43
C PRO A 122 -3.05 4.06 -0.37
N LEU A 123 -2.96 4.19 -1.70
CA LEU A 123 -4.12 3.89 -2.55
C LEU A 123 -4.39 2.38 -2.48
N PRO A 124 -5.64 1.95 -2.19
CA PRO A 124 -5.97 0.54 -2.23
C PRO A 124 -5.59 -0.09 -3.56
N GLN A 125 -4.94 -1.25 -3.50
CA GLN A 125 -4.64 -2.05 -4.68
C GLN A 125 -5.90 -2.84 -5.07
N ASP A 126 -6.86 -2.14 -5.65
CA ASP A 126 -8.10 -2.74 -6.15
C ASP A 126 -7.96 -3.01 -7.66
N PRO A 127 -7.89 -4.28 -8.09
CA PRO A 127 -7.78 -4.64 -9.50
C PRO A 127 -9.03 -4.30 -10.33
N SER A 128 -10.16 -4.00 -9.69
CA SER A 128 -11.38 -3.55 -10.40
C SER A 128 -11.29 -2.12 -10.91
N ILE A 129 -10.36 -1.31 -10.38
CA ILE A 129 -10.18 0.08 -10.80
C ILE A 129 -9.38 0.12 -12.12
N PRO A 130 -9.93 0.71 -13.20
CA PRO A 130 -9.20 0.81 -14.47
C PRO A 130 -7.89 1.61 -14.33
N PRO A 131 -6.82 1.25 -15.08
CA PRO A 131 -5.52 1.92 -14.97
C PRO A 131 -5.56 3.44 -15.14
N HIS A 132 -6.38 3.94 -16.06
CA HIS A 132 -6.53 5.38 -16.32
C HIS A 132 -7.22 6.11 -15.16
N VAL A 133 -8.16 5.47 -14.45
CA VAL A 133 -8.79 6.07 -13.27
C VAL A 133 -7.81 6.11 -12.10
N ARG A 134 -7.01 5.05 -11.94
CA ARG A 134 -5.95 4.99 -10.92
C ARG A 134 -4.91 6.10 -11.11
N ASP A 135 -4.49 6.37 -12.34
CA ASP A 135 -3.59 7.47 -12.68
C ASP A 135 -4.18 8.83 -12.29
N ARG A 136 -5.45 9.09 -12.64
CA ARG A 136 -6.14 10.34 -12.25
C ARG A 136 -6.26 10.48 -10.73
N LEU A 137 -6.58 9.39 -10.01
CA LEU A 137 -6.60 9.39 -8.55
C LEU A 137 -5.22 9.69 -7.93
N HIS A 138 -4.15 9.16 -8.51
CA HIS A 138 -2.79 9.48 -8.08
C HIS A 138 -2.48 10.97 -8.28
N ARG A 139 -2.82 11.55 -9.43
CA ARG A 139 -2.62 12.98 -9.70
C ARG A 139 -3.36 13.86 -8.70
N LEU A 140 -4.64 13.58 -8.47
CA LEU A 140 -5.45 14.30 -7.46
C LEU A 140 -4.81 14.23 -6.07
N ARG A 141 -4.35 13.03 -5.66
CA ARG A 141 -3.72 12.83 -4.35
C ARG A 141 -2.38 13.53 -4.20
N LEU A 142 -1.65 13.73 -5.29
CA LEU A 142 -0.38 14.46 -5.31
C LEU A 142 -0.58 15.98 -5.45
N GLY A 143 -1.78 16.42 -5.86
CA GLY A 143 -2.11 17.83 -6.02
C GLY A 143 -1.33 18.50 -7.13
N PHE A 144 -0.75 17.70 -8.03
CA PHE A 144 0.02 18.24 -9.14
C PHE A 144 -0.90 19.01 -10.06
N PRO A 145 -0.52 20.25 -10.42
CA PRO A 145 -1.00 20.80 -11.66
C PRO A 145 -0.64 19.83 -12.79
N CYS A 146 -1.50 19.70 -13.77
CA CYS A 146 -1.21 18.99 -14.99
C CYS A 146 0.04 19.52 -15.67
N PHE A 147 0.60 18.71 -16.58
CA PHE A 147 1.80 19.10 -17.33
C PHE A 147 1.66 20.48 -18.00
N GLU A 148 0.48 20.80 -18.50
CA GLU A 148 0.23 22.09 -19.15
C GLU A 148 0.23 23.27 -18.16
N GLU A 149 -0.28 23.09 -16.94
CA GLU A 149 -0.23 24.10 -15.85
C GLU A 149 1.21 24.36 -15.40
N ILE A 150 2.08 23.35 -15.39
CA ILE A 150 3.50 23.52 -15.06
C ILE A 150 4.24 24.25 -16.19
N ARG A 151 3.90 23.96 -17.45
CA ARG A 151 4.65 24.40 -18.63
C ARG A 151 4.25 25.80 -19.11
N GLN A 152 2.97 26.17 -19.02
CA GLN A 152 2.47 27.43 -19.55
C GLN A 152 2.31 28.54 -18.48
N GLY A 153 2.50 28.23 -17.20
CA GLY A 153 2.25 29.18 -16.09
C GLY A 153 0.78 29.21 -15.69
N ASP A 154 0.33 30.32 -15.07
CA ASP A 154 -1.07 30.56 -14.66
C ASP A 154 -1.98 30.66 -15.91
N VAL A 155 -2.25 29.51 -16.52
CA VAL A 155 -3.18 29.38 -17.63
C VAL A 155 -4.53 28.97 -17.06
N ASP A 156 -5.48 29.81 -17.40
CA ASP A 156 -6.90 29.63 -17.19
C ASP A 156 -7.38 28.33 -17.87
N ILE A 157 -7.72 27.32 -17.07
CA ILE A 157 -8.17 26.01 -17.56
C ILE A 157 -9.68 25.89 -17.44
N THR A 158 -10.29 25.48 -18.55
CA THR A 158 -11.73 25.23 -18.63
C THR A 158 -12.08 23.90 -17.97
N CYS A 159 -13.05 23.89 -17.06
CA CYS A 159 -13.49 22.65 -16.42
C CYS A 159 -14.32 21.79 -17.39
N ASP A 160 -13.95 20.51 -17.58
CA ASP A 160 -14.68 19.58 -18.46
C ASP A 160 -16.14 19.34 -18.08
N HIS A 161 -16.48 19.53 -16.81
CA HIS A 161 -17.83 19.27 -16.33
C HIS A 161 -18.78 20.45 -16.52
N CYS A 162 -18.32 21.67 -16.24
CA CYS A 162 -19.18 22.86 -16.22
C CYS A 162 -18.76 23.95 -17.20
N GLN A 163 -17.66 23.73 -17.93
CA GLN A 163 -17.10 24.63 -18.94
C GLN A 163 -16.72 26.02 -18.40
N VAL A 164 -16.52 26.14 -17.09
CA VAL A 164 -16.02 27.36 -16.44
C VAL A 164 -14.50 27.36 -16.46
N THR A 165 -13.92 28.44 -16.95
CA THR A 165 -12.48 28.67 -16.96
C THR A 165 -12.01 29.24 -15.63
N SER A 166 -10.92 28.69 -15.06
CA SER A 166 -10.37 29.13 -13.78
C SER A 166 -8.84 28.97 -13.73
N PRO A 167 -8.13 29.89 -13.07
CA PRO A 167 -6.69 29.75 -12.82
C PRO A 167 -6.40 28.72 -11.71
N PHE A 168 -7.43 28.26 -10.99
CA PHE A 168 -7.32 27.27 -9.91
C PHE A 168 -8.18 26.05 -10.24
N ALA A 169 -7.95 25.42 -11.39
CA ALA A 169 -8.87 24.41 -11.92
C ALA A 169 -9.09 23.21 -10.97
N LEU A 170 -8.08 22.77 -10.21
CA LEU A 170 -8.20 21.68 -9.24
C LEU A 170 -9.08 22.09 -8.05
N GLN A 171 -8.90 23.31 -7.55
CA GLN A 171 -9.71 23.85 -6.47
C GLN A 171 -11.13 24.13 -6.95
N HIS A 172 -11.31 24.64 -8.17
CA HIS A 172 -12.62 24.77 -8.80
C HIS A 172 -13.32 23.40 -8.87
N TYR A 173 -12.64 22.39 -9.38
CA TYR A 173 -13.17 21.03 -9.53
C TYR A 173 -13.61 20.42 -8.19
N LEU A 174 -12.83 20.63 -7.12
CA LEU A 174 -13.12 20.05 -5.80
C LEU A 174 -14.06 20.90 -4.94
N LEU A 175 -14.05 22.23 -5.07
CA LEU A 175 -14.71 23.15 -4.14
C LEU A 175 -15.86 23.97 -4.74
N LYS A 176 -15.91 24.17 -6.06
CA LYS A 176 -16.89 25.07 -6.70
C LYS A 176 -17.77 24.40 -7.75
N CYS A 177 -17.24 23.50 -8.57
CA CYS A 177 -17.96 22.90 -9.69
C CYS A 177 -19.29 22.26 -9.22
N GLU A 178 -20.39 22.59 -9.90
CA GLU A 178 -21.73 22.09 -9.58
C GLU A 178 -21.89 20.60 -9.92
N ALA A 179 -21.21 20.13 -10.97
CA ALA A 179 -21.25 18.73 -11.38
C ALA A 179 -20.53 17.77 -10.42
N THR A 180 -19.70 18.30 -9.52
CA THR A 180 -19.00 17.56 -8.47
C THR A 180 -19.51 17.94 -7.07
N SER A 181 -20.67 18.61 -6.99
CA SER A 181 -21.28 19.05 -5.73
C SER A 181 -21.50 17.90 -4.75
N HIS A 182 -21.79 16.69 -5.24
CA HIS A 182 -21.95 15.48 -4.44
C HIS A 182 -20.69 15.08 -3.66
N LEU A 183 -19.49 15.49 -4.11
CA LEU A 183 -18.24 15.29 -3.36
C LEU A 183 -18.21 16.11 -2.06
N ARG A 184 -19.05 17.15 -1.96
CA ARG A 184 -19.06 18.14 -0.88
C ARG A 184 -20.27 18.03 0.04
N GLU A 185 -21.24 17.16 -0.25
CA GLU A 185 -22.52 17.05 0.49
C GLU A 185 -22.37 16.93 2.01
N ARG A 186 -21.29 16.32 2.48
CA ARG A 186 -21.02 16.04 3.90
C ARG A 186 -19.98 16.98 4.52
N LEU A 187 -19.54 18.00 3.79
CA LEU A 187 -18.46 18.87 4.20
C LEU A 187 -18.96 20.29 4.53
N PRO A 188 -18.29 20.98 5.47
CA PRO A 188 -18.65 22.35 5.83
C PRO A 188 -18.41 23.32 4.66
N PRO A 189 -18.95 24.55 4.72
CA PRO A 189 -18.71 25.57 3.70
C PRO A 189 -17.22 25.74 3.43
N HIS A 190 -16.84 25.64 2.16
CA HIS A 190 -15.46 25.74 1.74
C HIS A 190 -15.13 27.14 1.21
N PRO A 191 -13.89 27.61 1.39
CA PRO A 191 -13.48 28.88 0.83
C PRO A 191 -13.44 28.81 -0.71
N GLN A 192 -13.55 29.99 -1.33
CA GLN A 192 -13.45 30.11 -2.79
C GLN A 192 -12.04 29.74 -3.28
N PRO A 193 -11.89 29.25 -4.52
CA PRO A 193 -10.59 29.02 -5.14
C PRO A 193 -9.67 30.25 -5.03
N GLY A 194 -8.39 30.04 -4.75
CA GLY A 194 -7.39 31.10 -4.54
C GLY A 194 -7.28 31.64 -3.12
N HIS A 195 -8.20 31.29 -2.21
CA HIS A 195 -8.08 31.62 -0.79
C HIS A 195 -6.96 30.79 -0.10
N PRO A 196 -6.21 31.32 0.89
CA PRO A 196 -5.15 30.57 1.59
C PRO A 196 -5.60 29.21 2.16
N GLY A 197 -6.87 29.10 2.55
CA GLY A 197 -7.48 27.85 3.05
C GLY A 197 -8.04 26.89 1.99
N ALA A 198 -8.06 27.28 0.71
CA ALA A 198 -8.70 26.50 -0.36
C ALA A 198 -7.96 25.19 -0.64
N ALA A 199 -6.63 25.19 -0.64
CA ALA A 199 -5.85 23.97 -0.84
C ALA A 199 -6.12 22.93 0.27
N ALA A 200 -6.18 23.38 1.53
CA ALA A 200 -6.49 22.52 2.67
C ALA A 200 -7.92 21.96 2.62
N ALA A 201 -8.89 22.79 2.24
CA ALA A 201 -10.27 22.36 2.05
C ALA A 201 -10.39 21.33 0.92
N ALA A 202 -9.73 21.55 -0.22
CA ALA A 202 -9.73 20.64 -1.36
C ALA A 202 -9.09 19.29 -1.00
N ALA A 203 -7.98 19.31 -0.28
CA ALA A 203 -7.35 18.10 0.26
C ALA A 203 -8.29 17.33 1.21
N ALA A 204 -9.07 18.03 2.04
CA ALA A 204 -10.06 17.40 2.91
C ALA A 204 -11.19 16.70 2.14
N VAL A 205 -11.60 17.22 0.97
CA VAL A 205 -12.54 16.53 0.07
C VAL A 205 -11.97 15.17 -0.36
N ILE A 206 -10.73 15.14 -0.86
CA ILE A 206 -10.08 13.90 -1.30
C ILE A 206 -9.98 12.88 -0.16
N ARG A 207 -9.69 13.34 1.06
CA ARG A 207 -9.52 12.48 2.23
C ARG A 207 -10.83 11.89 2.74
N SER A 208 -11.93 12.64 2.65
CA SER A 208 -13.21 12.27 3.27
C SER A 208 -14.15 11.51 2.34
N VAL A 209 -14.01 11.69 1.03
CA VAL A 209 -14.87 11.04 0.05
C VAL A 209 -14.45 9.58 -0.16
N PRO A 210 -15.38 8.61 -0.14
CA PRO A 210 -15.08 7.22 -0.45
C PRO A 210 -14.43 7.06 -1.82
N LEU A 211 -13.47 6.14 -1.92
CA LEU A 211 -12.74 5.89 -3.17
C LEU A 211 -13.67 5.51 -4.33
N ALA A 212 -14.76 4.77 -4.06
CA ALA A 212 -15.75 4.41 -5.07
C ALA A 212 -16.40 5.66 -5.69
N THR A 213 -16.77 6.64 -4.86
CA THR A 213 -17.35 7.92 -5.30
C THR A 213 -16.34 8.75 -6.09
N LEU A 214 -15.07 8.78 -5.66
CA LEU A 214 -14.03 9.43 -6.47
C LEU A 214 -13.86 8.74 -7.83
N THR A 215 -13.79 7.41 -7.84
CA THR A 215 -13.62 6.60 -9.06
C THR A 215 -14.74 6.84 -10.08
N SER A 216 -15.99 7.00 -9.64
CA SER A 216 -17.13 7.28 -10.53
C SER A 216 -17.21 8.74 -11.00
N THR A 217 -16.56 9.67 -10.29
CA THR A 217 -16.69 11.12 -10.53
C THR A 217 -15.54 11.67 -11.35
N VAL A 218 -14.35 11.10 -11.20
CA VAL A 218 -13.10 11.61 -11.76
C VAL A 218 -13.08 11.49 -13.29
N ARG A 219 -13.44 12.58 -13.96
CA ARG A 219 -13.15 12.81 -15.38
C ARG A 219 -11.70 13.27 -15.57
N GLU A 220 -11.29 13.50 -16.81
CA GLU A 220 -9.94 14.01 -17.10
C GLU A 220 -9.74 15.35 -16.40
N TYR A 221 -8.73 15.38 -15.53
CA TYR A 221 -8.17 16.61 -15.00
C TYR A 221 -6.68 16.60 -15.39
N PRO A 222 -6.23 17.53 -16.24
CA PRO A 222 -6.98 18.61 -16.91
C PRO A 222 -7.73 18.07 -18.16
N PRO A 223 -8.59 18.87 -18.82
CA PRO A 223 -9.06 18.57 -20.17
C PRO A 223 -7.90 18.41 -21.14
N GLN A 224 -7.96 17.41 -22.01
CA GLN A 224 -7.13 17.43 -23.22
C GLN A 224 -7.68 18.47 -24.20
N GLY A 225 -7.22 19.72 -24.08
CA GLY A 225 -7.43 20.76 -25.09
C GLY A 225 -6.50 20.52 -26.29
N SER A 226 -7.05 19.90 -27.34
CA SER A 226 -6.66 19.95 -28.76
C SER A 226 -5.17 20.17 -29.14
N SER A 227 -4.66 19.23 -29.94
CA SER A 227 -3.51 19.37 -30.88
C SER A 227 -2.10 19.22 -30.29
N ASN A 228 -1.66 17.97 -30.16
CA ASN A 228 -0.65 17.31 -31.02
C ASN A 228 0.20 16.33 -30.21
N THR A 229 0.27 15.10 -30.75
CA THR A 229 1.22 14.04 -30.46
C THR A 229 2.58 14.52 -29.93
N LEU A 230 3.11 13.86 -28.89
CA LEU A 230 4.32 13.03 -28.95
C LEU A 230 4.68 12.46 -27.55
N PRO A 231 5.50 11.40 -27.47
CA PRO A 231 5.35 10.31 -26.51
C PRO A 231 5.97 10.63 -25.15
N PHE A 232 5.44 9.95 -24.14
CA PHE A 232 6.05 9.82 -22.82
C PHE A 232 7.52 9.40 -22.95
N LEU A 233 8.43 10.29 -22.58
CA LEU A 233 9.80 9.94 -22.21
C LEU A 233 9.92 10.13 -20.70
N TRP A 234 10.38 9.05 -20.07
CA TRP A 234 10.49 8.79 -18.64
C TRP A 234 11.43 9.76 -17.92
#